data_AF-A0A833LWH0-F1
#
_entry.id   AF-A0A833LWH0-F1
#
_cell.length_a   1.000
_cell.length_b   1.000
_cell.length_c   1.000
_cell.angle_alpha   90.00
_cell.angle_beta   90.00
_cell.angle_gamma   90.00
#
_symmetry.space_group_name_H-M   'P 1'
#
loop_
_entity.id
_entity.type
_entity.pdbx_description
1 polymer ?
#
loop_
_entity_poly.entity_id
_entity_poly.type
_entity_poly.pdbx_seq_one_letter_code
_entity_poly.pdbx_strand_id
1 'polypeptide(L)'
;MHWASILTALALASISAFLVAFQGWSVQPALLVSGGIAVVLILVLIGILMSLSKPEHRRGLAREILVAMQGEFKEMLRHMRIKR
;
A
#
# COMPACT_ATOMS: atom_id res chain seq x y z
N MET A 1 -12.25 -10.55 -4.00
CA MET A 1 -11.31 -9.46 -3.67
C MET A 1 -9.97 -9.94 -3.09
N HIS A 2 -9.89 -11.10 -2.42
CA HIS A 2 -8.62 -11.64 -1.86
C HIS A 2 -7.47 -11.86 -2.88
N TRP A 3 -7.79 -12.28 -4.11
CA TRP A 3 -6.79 -12.58 -5.15
C TRP A 3 -5.95 -11.37 -5.57
N ALA A 4 -6.54 -10.17 -5.62
CA ALA A 4 -5.80 -8.96 -5.97
C ALA A 4 -4.75 -8.61 -4.90
N SER A 5 -5.11 -8.76 -3.62
CA SER A 5 -4.18 -8.55 -2.50
C SER A 5 -3.05 -9.58 -2.50
N ILE A 6 -3.36 -10.85 -2.79
CA ILE A 6 -2.36 -11.93 -2.89
C ILE A 6 -1.40 -11.66 -4.05
N LEU A 7 -1.90 -11.28 -5.23
CA LEU A 7 -1.07 -10.96 -6.39
C LEU A 7 -0.18 -9.74 -6.15
N THR A 8 -0.70 -8.72 -5.47
CA THR A 8 0.06 -7.51 -5.14
C THR A 8 1.17 -7.84 -4.13
N ALA A 9 0.85 -8.62 -3.10
CA ALA A 9 1.83 -9.08 -2.12
C ALA A 9 2.90 -9.97 -2.76
N LEU A 10 2.52 -10.85 -3.68
CA LEU A 10 3.43 -11.71 -4.41
C LEU A 10 4.38 -10.89 -5.30
N ALA A 11 3.85 -9.91 -6.05
CA ALA A 11 4.66 -9.04 -6.89
C ALA A 11 5.66 -8.21 -6.07
N LEU A 12 5.22 -7.65 -4.94
CA LEU A 12 6.09 -6.92 -4.01
C LEU A 12 7.18 -7.81 -3.44
N ALA A 13 6.84 -9.03 -3.01
CA ALA A 13 7.80 -10.01 -2.52
C ALA A 13 8.81 -10.41 -3.60
N SER A 14 8.37 -10.60 -4.85
CA SER A 14 9.25 -10.89 -5.99
C SER A 14 10.20 -9.73 -6.29
N ILE A 15 9.75 -8.48 -6.20
CA ILE A 15 10.60 -7.29 -6.36
C ILE A 15 11.66 -7.24 -5.25
N SER A 16 11.27 -7.42 -3.99
CA SER A 16 12.23 -7.47 -2.87
C SER A 16 13.24 -8.59 -3.05
N ALA A 17 12.78 -9.79 -3.42
CA ALA A 17 13.66 -10.94 -3.64
C ALA A 17 14.64 -10.69 -4.80
N PHE A 18 14.18 -10.05 -5.88
CA PHE A 18 15.04 -9.70 -7.01
C PHE A 18 16.14 -8.70 -6.60
N LEU A 19 15.79 -7.66 -5.84
CA LEU A 19 16.76 -6.67 -5.34
C LEU A 19 17.81 -7.32 -4.43
N VAL A 20 17.41 -8.26 -3.56
CA VAL A 20 18.35 -8.96 -2.69
C VAL A 20 19.22 -9.94 -3.48
N ALA A 21 18.61 -10.79 -4.31
CA ALA A 21 19.31 -11.90 -4.96
C ALA A 21 20.21 -11.47 -6.14
N PHE A 22 19.82 -10.40 -6.87
CA PHE A 22 20.51 -10.02 -8.11
C PHE A 22 21.19 -8.65 -8.06
N GLN A 23 20.75 -7.74 -7.18
CA GLN A 23 21.36 -6.42 -7.03
C GLN A 23 22.32 -6.34 -5.83
N GLY A 24 22.40 -7.42 -5.02
CA GLY A 24 23.24 -7.48 -3.82
C GLY A 24 22.76 -6.56 -2.70
N TRP A 25 21.49 -6.14 -2.74
CA TRP A 25 20.94 -5.27 -1.69
C TRP A 25 20.78 -6.05 -0.39
N SER A 26 21.03 -5.40 0.73
CA SER A 26 20.61 -5.97 2.01
C SER A 26 19.08 -6.01 2.11
N VAL A 27 18.56 -6.93 2.93
CA VAL A 27 17.12 -7.20 3.01
C VAL A 27 16.32 -5.96 3.45
N GLN A 28 16.86 -5.19 4.40
CA GLN A 28 16.19 -3.98 4.91
C GLN A 28 15.91 -2.91 3.83
N PRO A 29 16.90 -2.42 3.06
CA PRO A 29 16.66 -1.44 2.01
C PRO A 29 15.80 -1.99 0.87
N ALA A 30 15.91 -3.28 0.53
CA ALA A 30 15.05 -3.90 -0.48
C ALA A 30 13.57 -3.90 -0.04
N LEU A 31 13.29 -4.20 1.23
CA LEU A 31 11.95 -4.14 1.81
C LEU A 31 11.41 -2.71 1.89
N LEU A 32 12.26 -1.73 2.22
CA LEU A 32 11.88 -0.31 2.23
C LEU A 32 11.50 0.18 0.83
N VAL A 33 12.29 -0.16 -0.19
CA VAL A 33 12.00 0.21 -1.58
C VAL A 33 10.73 -0.47 -2.09
N SER A 34 10.56 -1.78 -1.84
CA SER A 34 9.31 -2.45 -2.23
C SER A 34 8.09 -1.86 -1.50
N GLY A 35 8.22 -1.57 -0.20
CA GLY A 35 7.16 -0.89 0.55
C GLY A 35 6.84 0.50 -0.02
N GLY A 36 7.85 1.27 -0.40
CA GLY A 36 7.69 2.56 -1.08
C GLY A 36 6.95 2.43 -2.42
N ILE A 37 7.32 1.45 -3.24
CA ILE A 37 6.63 1.16 -4.51
C ILE A 37 5.15 0.82 -4.28
N ALA A 38 4.84 0.03 -3.25
CA ALA A 38 3.46 -0.29 -2.89
C ALA A 38 2.64 0.97 -2.56
N VAL A 39 3.22 1.89 -1.78
CA VAL A 39 2.55 3.15 -1.42
C VAL A 39 2.30 4.02 -2.65
N VAL A 40 3.28 4.14 -3.55
CA VAL A 40 3.12 4.90 -4.80
C VAL A 40 2.02 4.31 -5.67
N LEU A 41 1.96 2.98 -5.82
CA LEU A 41 0.90 2.30 -6.57
C LEU A 41 -0.49 2.57 -5.99
N ILE A 42 -0.62 2.55 -4.66
CA ILE A 42 -1.88 2.87 -3.98
C ILE A 42 -2.30 4.32 -4.26
N LEU A 43 -1.37 5.28 -4.19
CA LEU A 43 -1.66 6.69 -4.49
C LEU A 43 -2.09 6.89 -5.95
N VAL A 44 -1.44 6.21 -6.90
CA VAL A 44 -1.81 6.24 -8.31
C VAL A 44 -3.22 5.67 -8.51
N LEU A 45 -3.52 4.53 -7.88
CA LEU A 45 -4.86 3.93 -7.92
C LEU A 45 -5.93 4.87 -7.37
N ILE A 46 -5.68 5.52 -6.23
CA ILE A 46 -6.56 6.54 -5.67
C ILE A 46 -6.76 7.70 -6.65
N GLY A 47 -5.67 8.19 -7.27
CA GLY A 47 -5.74 9.26 -8.27
C GLY A 47 -6.56 8.88 -9.50
N ILE A 48 -6.39 7.67 -10.02
CA ILE A 48 -7.19 7.13 -11.13
C ILE A 48 -8.66 7.02 -10.72
N LEU A 49 -8.94 6.49 -9.53
CA LEU A 49 -10.30 6.35 -9.01
C LEU A 49 -10.98 7.72 -8.88
N MET A 50 -10.27 8.73 -8.38
CA MET A 50 -10.74 10.12 -8.32
C MET A 50 -11.00 10.71 -9.69
N SER A 51 -10.13 10.45 -10.66
CA SER A 51 -10.24 10.96 -12.03
C SER A 51 -11.44 10.36 -12.76
N LEU A 52 -11.66 9.05 -12.61
CA LEU A 52 -12.80 8.32 -13.19
C LEU A 52 -14.12 8.63 -12.49
N SER A 53 -14.08 9.15 -11.26
CA SER A 53 -15.27 9.48 -10.48
C SER A 53 -15.87 10.81 -10.89
N LYS A 54 -17.21 10.84 -11.00
CA LYS A 54 -17.99 12.07 -11.22
C LYS A 54 -17.64 13.12 -10.15
N PRO A 55 -17.53 14.40 -10.52
CA PRO A 55 -17.11 15.46 -9.59
C PRO A 55 -17.98 15.54 -8.32
N GLU A 56 -19.25 15.17 -8.44
CA GLU A 56 -20.24 15.11 -7.37
C GLU A 56 -19.91 14.03 -6.32
N HIS A 57 -19.27 12.93 -6.72
CA HIS A 57 -18.92 11.79 -5.87
C HIS A 57 -17.49 11.86 -5.33
N ARG A 58 -16.62 12.71 -5.90
CA ARG A 58 -15.20 12.82 -5.48
C ARG A 58 -15.03 13.15 -4.01
N ARG A 59 -15.87 14.04 -3.46
CA ARG A 59 -15.83 14.39 -2.02
C ARG A 59 -16.24 13.22 -1.12
N GLY A 60 -17.25 12.45 -1.53
CA GLY A 60 -17.68 11.24 -0.81
C GLY A 60 -16.60 10.17 -0.81
N LEU A 61 -16.07 9.86 -1.99
CA LEU A 61 -14.97 8.91 -2.18
C LEU A 61 -13.70 9.31 -1.42
N ALA A 62 -13.33 10.59 -1.41
CA ALA A 62 -12.19 11.08 -0.64
C ALA A 62 -12.38 10.82 0.85
N ARG A 63 -13.58 11.08 1.36
CA ARG A 63 -13.91 10.87 2.75
C ARG A 63 -13.89 9.39 3.13
N GLU A 64 -14.42 8.51 2.27
CA GLU A 64 -14.39 7.06 2.49
C GLU A 64 -12.97 6.52 2.50
N ILE A 65 -12.13 6.93 1.55
CA ILE A 65 -10.71 6.55 1.51
C ILE A 65 -10.00 7.02 2.79
N LEU A 66 -10.26 8.25 3.24
CA LEU A 66 -9.61 8.82 4.42
C LEU A 66 -10.05 8.12 5.72
N VAL A 67 -11.34 7.76 5.83
CA VAL A 67 -11.87 6.98 6.95
C VAL A 67 -11.29 5.56 6.96
N ALA A 68 -11.21 4.90 5.81
CA ALA A 68 -10.60 3.58 5.68
C ALA A 68 -9.12 3.59 6.10
N MET A 69 -8.34 4.57 5.61
CA MET A 69 -6.93 4.73 6.00
C MET A 69 -6.77 5.02 7.50
N GLN A 70 -7.64 5.84 8.09
CA GLN A 70 -7.61 6.09 9.53
C GLN A 70 -7.92 4.83 10.36
N GLY A 71 -8.83 3.98 9.88
CA GLY A 71 -9.15 2.69 10.50
C GLY A 71 -7.92 1.78 10.54
N GLU A 72 -7.32 1.53 9.37
CA GLU A 72 -6.12 0.70 9.22
C GLU A 72 -4.94 1.24 10.05
N PHE A 73 -4.72 2.56 10.04
CA PHE A 73 -3.63 3.19 10.79
C PHE A 73 -3.85 3.07 12.31
N LYS A 74 -5.09 3.21 12.78
CA LYS A 74 -5.45 3.03 14.19
C LYS A 74 -5.26 1.59 14.63
N GLU A 75 -5.60 0.63 13.78
CA GLU A 75 -5.40 -0.80 14.03
C GLU A 75 -3.92 -1.17 14.10
N MET A 76 -3.12 -0.62 13.18
CA MET A 76 -1.66 -0.76 13.16
C MET A 76 -1.01 -0.16 14.42
N LEU A 77 -1.43 1.06 14.81
CA LEU A 77 -0.98 1.69 16.06
C LEU A 77 -1.36 0.87 17.29
N ARG A 78 -2.56 0.26 17.31
CA ARG A 78 -2.98 -0.62 18.39
C ARG A 78 -2.08 -1.85 18.47
N HIS A 79 -1.73 -2.47 17.34
CA HIS A 79 -0.79 -3.60 17.28
C HIS A 79 0.62 -3.23 17.75
N MET A 80 1.11 -2.03 17.39
CA MET A 80 2.41 -1.54 17.87
C MET A 80 2.40 -1.20 19.36
N ARG A 81 1.29 -0.71 19.90
CA ARG A 81 1.16 -0.38 21.33
C ARG A 81 1.05 -1.61 22.22
N ILE A 82 0.52 -2.73 21.70
CA ILE A 82 0.44 -4.01 22.44
C ILE A 82 1.80 -4.73 22.50
N LYS A 83 2.72 -4.44 21.55
CA LYS A 83 4.07 -5.02 21.51
C LYS A 83 5.12 -4.27 22.36
N ARG A 84 4.74 -3.19 23.06
CA ARG A 84 5.62 -2.38 23.90
C ARG A 84 5.31 -2.59 25.36
#